data_AF-A0A3N5T5A4-F1
#
_entry.id   AF-A0A3N5T5A4-F1
#
_cell.length_a   1.000
_cell.length_b   1.000
_cell.length_c   1.000
_cell.angle_alpha   90.00
_cell.angle_beta   90.00
_cell.angle_gamma   90.00
#
_symmetry.space_group_name_H-M   'P 1'
#
loop_
_entity.id
_entity.type
_entity.pdbx_description
1 polymer ?
#
loop_
_entity_poly.entity_id
_entity_poly.type
_entity_poly.pdbx_seq_one_letter_code
_entity_poly.pdbx_strand_id
1 'polypeptide(L)'
;MAGDDFERNDYERLLPDNPVHDGASVVQDDRIEEVGCILPLSVRKDLPSNYGTRHRAALGLAEASDALVIVVSEESGAVAIAKDGRITRIQDRGTLEKHLRDHAGQRLGSRSDLMNEKIELGLAVFLSAAFTLGIWFSITRGFDTLASFEVPVEYRNRDSVLQIVNTSANTVRLQLSGSRSLLDTVNPNQLRVRVDLGKAATGSNSYTITNEDITLPPGVILKDVQPPMIDVDLDMTSQKELPVQADFIGKLSKDRILAEVRLEPAVVTVIGASGFLDKLSTIYTEKIPVADLADSGVIEVGLTINPVKLKLAPGEKSTVTVYYSIRKKTTLK
;
A
#
# COMPACT_ATOMS: atom_id res chain seq x y z
N MET A 1 -71.84 43.76 -22.96
CA MET A 1 -72.90 44.05 -23.95
C MET A 1 -72.30 45.14 -24.85
N ALA A 2 -71.82 44.92 -26.07
CA ALA A 2 -71.92 43.85 -27.07
C ALA A 2 -70.50 43.49 -27.56
N GLY A 3 -70.18 42.24 -27.93
CA GLY A 3 -70.44 41.64 -29.26
C GLY A 3 -69.15 41.76 -30.10
N ASP A 4 -68.28 40.76 -30.06
CA ASP A 4 -68.01 39.81 -31.17
C ASP A 4 -67.68 40.49 -32.50
N ASP A 5 -66.43 40.35 -32.96
CA ASP A 5 -66.18 39.71 -34.27
C ASP A 5 -64.70 39.31 -34.41
N PHE A 6 -64.55 38.01 -34.58
CA PHE A 6 -63.33 37.27 -34.85
C PHE A 6 -63.06 37.33 -36.36
N GLU A 7 -61.78 37.31 -36.73
CA GLU A 7 -61.26 36.77 -37.99
C GLU A 7 -61.30 37.60 -39.30
N ARG A 8 -60.14 37.55 -40.00
CA ARG A 8 -59.86 37.76 -41.45
C ARG A 8 -59.41 39.15 -41.93
N ASN A 9 -58.11 39.26 -42.21
CA ASN A 9 -57.52 39.53 -43.55
C ASN A 9 -56.23 40.38 -43.48
N ASP A 10 -55.09 39.74 -43.19
CA ASP A 10 -53.75 40.29 -43.50
C ASP A 10 -53.26 39.85 -44.91
N TYR A 11 -54.19 39.47 -45.78
CA TYR A 11 -53.88 38.96 -47.14
C TYR A 11 -53.94 40.06 -48.23
N GLU A 12 -54.11 41.33 -47.85
CA GLU A 12 -54.36 42.43 -48.80
C GLU A 12 -53.11 43.21 -49.27
N ARG A 13 -51.90 42.71 -49.02
CA ARG A 13 -50.65 43.43 -49.41
C ARG A 13 -50.08 43.06 -50.78
N LEU A 14 -50.78 42.26 -51.59
CA LEU A 14 -50.33 41.79 -52.91
C LEU A 14 -51.40 42.04 -54.00
N LEU A 15 -51.98 43.23 -54.06
CA LEU A 15 -52.87 43.65 -55.16
C LEU A 15 -52.09 44.47 -56.22
N PRO A 16 -52.47 44.42 -57.52
CA PRO A 16 -51.60 44.81 -58.65
C PRO A 16 -51.40 46.32 -58.91
N ASP A 17 -51.84 47.22 -58.03
CA ASP A 17 -51.89 48.68 -58.32
C ASP A 17 -51.34 49.56 -57.17
N ASN A 18 -50.27 49.13 -56.50
CA ASN A 18 -49.53 49.94 -55.52
C ASN A 18 -48.08 50.15 -55.99
N PRO A 19 -47.48 51.36 -55.99
CA PRO A 19 -46.10 51.63 -56.46
C PRO A 19 -45.00 50.76 -55.82
N VAL A 20 -45.33 49.98 -54.80
CA VAL A 20 -44.45 49.08 -54.05
C VAL A 20 -44.44 47.64 -54.62
N HIS A 21 -45.31 47.29 -55.58
CA HIS A 21 -45.44 45.90 -56.07
C HIS A 21 -44.42 45.48 -57.14
N ASP A 22 -43.81 46.44 -57.82
CA ASP A 22 -42.90 46.17 -58.93
C ASP A 22 -41.45 46.23 -58.44
N GLY A 23 -40.85 45.06 -58.26
CA GLY A 23 -39.48 44.90 -57.76
C GLY A 23 -39.37 43.86 -56.64
N ALA A 24 -38.17 43.73 -56.09
CA ALA A 24 -37.88 42.81 -54.98
C ALA A 24 -38.10 43.48 -53.62
N SER A 25 -38.35 42.65 -52.61
CA SER A 25 -38.26 43.05 -51.20
C SER A 25 -36.97 42.46 -50.62
N VAL A 26 -36.17 43.29 -49.95
CA VAL A 26 -34.94 42.86 -49.28
C VAL A 26 -35.23 42.72 -47.79
N VAL A 27 -34.97 41.53 -47.26
CA VAL A 27 -35.09 41.22 -45.83
C VAL A 27 -33.70 41.04 -45.27
N GLN A 28 -33.36 41.79 -44.23
CA GLN A 28 -32.11 41.68 -43.51
C GLN A 28 -32.40 41.62 -42.01
N ASP A 29 -31.80 40.64 -41.34
CA ASP A 29 -32.13 40.25 -39.96
C ASP A 29 -33.64 39.97 -39.81
N ASP A 30 -34.31 40.64 -38.87
CA ASP A 30 -35.74 40.47 -38.60
C ASP A 30 -36.60 41.60 -39.19
N ARG A 31 -36.10 42.36 -40.19
CA ARG A 31 -36.84 43.46 -40.81
C ARG A 31 -36.76 43.48 -42.34
N ILE A 32 -37.81 44.01 -42.97
CA ILE A 32 -37.79 44.40 -44.38
C ILE A 32 -37.03 45.72 -44.46
N GLU A 33 -35.89 45.71 -45.15
CA GLU A 33 -35.02 46.89 -45.29
C GLU A 33 -35.44 47.76 -46.47
N GLU A 34 -35.81 47.15 -47.59
CA GLU A 34 -36.21 47.87 -48.81
C GLU A 34 -37.27 47.06 -49.59
N VAL A 35 -38.11 47.77 -50.35
CA VAL A 35 -39.15 47.19 -51.20
C VAL A 35 -39.20 47.94 -52.53
N GLY A 36 -39.50 47.24 -53.62
CA GLY A 36 -39.47 47.80 -54.98
C GLY A 36 -38.05 47.86 -55.58
N CYS A 37 -37.13 47.05 -55.06
CA CYS A 37 -35.74 47.05 -55.51
C CYS A 37 -35.63 46.48 -56.93
N ILE A 38 -34.88 47.15 -57.80
CA ILE A 38 -34.53 46.63 -59.12
C ILE A 38 -33.30 45.74 -58.97
N LEU A 39 -33.46 44.44 -59.16
CA LEU A 39 -32.37 43.46 -59.07
C LEU A 39 -31.68 43.27 -60.43
N PRO A 40 -30.37 42.91 -60.43
CA PRO A 40 -29.69 42.53 -61.66
C PRO A 40 -30.32 41.28 -62.26
N LEU A 41 -30.50 41.27 -63.59
CA LEU A 41 -30.99 40.11 -64.32
C LEU A 41 -29.83 39.21 -64.75
N SER A 42 -29.98 37.90 -64.56
CA SER A 42 -29.01 36.95 -65.09
C SER A 42 -28.98 36.99 -66.64
N VAL A 43 -27.78 37.06 -67.19
CA VAL A 43 -27.50 37.07 -68.64
C VAL A 43 -27.37 35.66 -69.24
N ARG A 44 -27.62 34.62 -68.43
CA ARG A 44 -27.54 33.22 -68.84
C ARG A 44 -28.56 32.90 -69.93
N LYS A 45 -28.06 32.28 -71.00
CA LYS A 45 -28.85 31.85 -72.18
C LYS A 45 -29.42 30.45 -72.05
N ASP A 46 -28.99 29.69 -71.04
CA ASP A 46 -29.38 28.30 -70.77
C ASP A 46 -30.58 28.20 -69.79
N LEU A 47 -31.30 29.31 -69.55
CA LEU A 47 -32.47 29.32 -68.68
C LEU A 47 -33.72 28.80 -69.41
N PRO A 48 -34.58 28.04 -68.73
CA PRO A 48 -35.87 27.58 -69.28
C PRO A 48 -36.71 28.73 -69.86
N SER A 49 -37.41 28.48 -70.97
CA SER A 49 -38.21 29.50 -71.66
C SER A 49 -39.38 30.04 -70.83
N ASN A 50 -39.86 29.25 -69.85
CA ASN A 50 -40.91 29.63 -68.92
C ASN A 50 -40.40 30.50 -67.74
N TYR A 51 -39.11 30.82 -67.68
CA TYR A 51 -38.57 31.70 -66.65
C TYR A 51 -38.69 33.17 -67.08
N GLY A 52 -39.71 33.82 -66.54
CA GLY A 52 -39.93 35.26 -66.67
C GLY A 52 -38.89 36.13 -65.95
N THR A 53 -39.09 37.44 -65.98
CA THR A 53 -38.17 38.45 -65.43
C THR A 53 -37.86 38.25 -63.95
N ARG A 54 -38.84 37.87 -63.11
CA ARG A 54 -38.63 37.59 -61.68
C ARG A 54 -37.64 36.46 -61.41
N HIS A 55 -37.68 35.39 -62.21
CA HIS A 55 -36.74 34.27 -62.07
C HIS A 55 -35.33 34.69 -62.48
N ARG A 56 -35.21 35.51 -63.54
CA ARG A 56 -33.92 36.05 -63.99
C ARG A 56 -33.33 37.03 -62.98
N ALA A 57 -34.16 37.84 -62.35
CA ALA A 57 -33.80 38.76 -61.27
C ALA A 57 -33.31 37.99 -60.03
N ALA A 58 -34.07 36.97 -59.61
CA ALA A 58 -33.67 36.13 -58.47
C ALA A 58 -32.34 35.43 -58.71
N LEU A 59 -32.14 34.88 -59.92
CA LEU A 59 -30.87 34.25 -60.28
C LEU A 59 -29.74 35.27 -60.39
N GLY A 60 -29.97 36.44 -60.99
CA GLY A 60 -28.94 37.46 -61.15
C GLY A 60 -28.43 37.99 -59.81
N LEU A 61 -29.33 38.17 -58.82
CA LEU A 61 -28.92 38.53 -57.46
C LEU A 61 -28.14 37.39 -56.77
N ALA A 62 -28.59 36.14 -56.91
CA ALA A 62 -27.92 34.97 -56.35
C ALA A 62 -26.58 34.62 -57.03
N GLU A 63 -26.31 35.15 -58.23
CA GLU A 63 -25.02 35.06 -58.92
C GLU A 63 -24.04 36.13 -58.42
N ALA A 64 -24.55 37.30 -58.01
CA ALA A 64 -23.75 38.43 -57.56
C ALA A 64 -23.55 38.48 -56.03
N SER A 65 -24.26 37.66 -55.26
CA SER A 65 -24.25 37.67 -53.79
C SER A 65 -24.53 36.29 -53.19
N ASP A 66 -24.34 36.15 -51.88
CA ASP A 66 -24.70 34.97 -51.08
C ASP A 66 -26.17 34.96 -50.60
N ALA A 67 -26.97 35.92 -51.08
CA ALA A 67 -28.37 36.04 -50.72
C ALA A 67 -29.18 34.81 -51.19
N LEU A 68 -30.07 34.34 -50.32
CA LEU A 68 -31.13 33.40 -50.70
C LEU A 68 -32.34 34.19 -51.18
N VAL A 69 -32.69 34.02 -52.45
CA VAL A 69 -33.82 34.73 -53.07
C VAL A 69 -34.98 33.77 -53.29
N ILE A 70 -36.15 34.09 -52.76
CA ILE A 70 -37.38 33.34 -53.03
C ILE A 70 -38.13 34.02 -54.18
N VAL A 71 -38.55 33.24 -55.17
CA VAL A 71 -39.36 33.72 -56.28
C VAL A 71 -40.61 32.87 -56.42
N VAL A 72 -41.75 33.53 -56.64
CA VAL A 72 -43.03 32.90 -56.95
C VAL A 72 -43.39 33.24 -58.40
N SER A 73 -43.62 32.22 -59.22
CA SER A 73 -44.06 32.37 -60.60
C SER A 73 -45.46 32.96 -60.65
N GLU A 74 -45.62 34.09 -61.31
CA GLU A 74 -46.92 34.74 -61.49
C GLU A 74 -47.87 33.91 -62.36
N GLU A 75 -47.33 33.23 -63.37
CA GLU A 75 -48.11 32.39 -64.29
C GLU A 75 -48.59 31.07 -63.67
N SER A 76 -47.76 30.46 -62.82
CA SER A 76 -47.99 29.07 -62.35
C SER A 76 -48.14 28.93 -60.84
N GLY A 77 -47.90 29.99 -60.06
CA GLY A 77 -47.85 29.95 -58.59
C GLY A 77 -46.68 29.13 -58.02
N ALA A 78 -45.80 28.59 -58.87
CA ALA A 78 -44.70 27.75 -58.43
C ALA A 78 -43.65 28.56 -57.64
N VAL A 79 -43.21 28.01 -56.51
CA VAL A 79 -42.14 28.60 -55.69
C VAL A 79 -40.79 28.02 -56.11
N ALA A 80 -39.79 28.89 -56.26
CA ALA A 80 -38.41 28.51 -56.46
C ALA A 80 -37.49 29.33 -55.56
N ILE A 81 -36.32 28.78 -55.26
CA ILE A 81 -35.26 29.46 -54.52
C ILE A 81 -34.06 29.61 -55.45
N ALA A 82 -33.48 30.81 -55.51
CA ALA A 82 -32.20 31.07 -56.12
C ALA A 82 -31.14 31.33 -55.04
N LYS A 83 -30.04 30.56 -55.07
CA LYS A 83 -28.90 30.70 -54.17
C LYS A 83 -27.64 30.11 -54.84
N ASP A 84 -26.47 30.68 -54.57
CA ASP A 84 -25.17 30.20 -55.08
C ASP A 84 -25.18 30.01 -56.61
N GLY A 85 -25.78 30.96 -57.34
CA GLY A 85 -25.91 30.91 -58.80
C GLY A 85 -26.78 29.78 -59.37
N ARG A 86 -27.62 29.14 -58.55
CA ARG A 86 -28.56 28.08 -58.97
C ARG A 86 -29.97 28.39 -58.55
N ILE A 87 -30.93 28.06 -59.41
CA ILE A 87 -32.36 28.17 -59.13
C ILE A 87 -33.01 26.78 -59.08
N THR A 88 -33.68 26.47 -57.97
CA THR A 88 -34.30 25.17 -57.73
C THR A 88 -35.78 25.35 -57.37
N ARG A 89 -36.65 24.57 -58.01
CA ARG A 89 -38.09 24.58 -57.73
C ARG A 89 -38.38 23.83 -56.44
N ILE A 90 -39.22 24.41 -55.58
CA ILE A 90 -39.61 23.82 -54.31
C ILE A 90 -41.03 23.26 -54.44
N GLN A 91 -41.21 21.98 -54.08
CA GLN A 91 -42.49 21.29 -54.22
C GLN A 91 -43.30 21.27 -52.92
N ASP A 92 -42.62 21.26 -51.76
CA ASP A 92 -43.25 21.15 -50.46
C ASP A 92 -42.76 22.22 -49.47
N ARG A 93 -43.63 22.57 -48.52
CA ARG A 93 -43.36 23.57 -47.50
C ARG A 93 -42.17 23.19 -46.60
N GLY A 94 -41.98 21.91 -46.31
CA GLY A 94 -40.92 21.43 -45.42
C GLY A 94 -39.53 21.70 -46.01
N THR A 95 -39.38 21.48 -47.32
CA THR A 95 -38.14 21.77 -48.04
C THR A 95 -37.85 23.28 -48.07
N LEU A 96 -38.86 24.13 -48.30
CA LEU A 96 -38.70 25.59 -48.23
C LEU A 96 -38.26 26.04 -46.82
N GLU A 97 -38.96 25.55 -45.79
CA GLU A 97 -38.65 25.88 -44.39
C GLU A 97 -37.23 25.46 -44.01
N LYS A 98 -36.80 24.27 -44.44
CA LYS A 98 -35.43 23.80 -44.22
C LYS A 98 -34.41 24.74 -44.86
N HIS A 99 -34.59 25.09 -46.14
CA HIS A 99 -33.66 25.99 -46.83
C HIS A 99 -33.58 27.38 -46.19
N LEU A 100 -34.72 27.91 -45.70
CA LEU A 100 -34.77 29.18 -44.98
C LEU A 100 -34.04 29.11 -43.64
N ARG A 101 -34.32 28.08 -42.84
CA ARG A 101 -33.68 27.88 -41.53
C ARG A 101 -32.18 27.67 -41.64
N ASP A 102 -31.76 26.88 -42.64
CA ASP A 102 -30.34 26.63 -42.93
C ASP A 102 -29.64 27.93 -43.35
N HIS A 103 -30.28 28.78 -44.15
CA HIS A 103 -29.71 30.07 -44.55
C HIS A 103 -29.69 31.10 -43.41
N ALA A 104 -30.70 31.12 -42.55
CA ALA A 104 -30.78 31.98 -41.37
C ALA A 104 -29.81 31.57 -40.24
N GLY A 105 -28.93 30.59 -40.46
CA GLY A 105 -27.93 30.15 -39.48
C GLY A 105 -28.50 29.38 -38.29
N GLN A 106 -29.80 29.02 -38.32
CA GLN A 106 -30.42 28.16 -37.32
C GLN A 106 -30.06 26.71 -37.59
N ARG A 107 -28.79 26.33 -37.33
CA ARG A 107 -28.36 24.93 -37.31
C ARG A 107 -29.16 24.19 -36.24
N LEU A 108 -30.05 23.30 -36.66
CA LEU A 108 -30.64 22.30 -35.77
C LEU A 108 -29.50 21.45 -35.19
N GLY A 109 -29.13 21.71 -33.93
CA GLY A 109 -28.39 20.74 -33.15
C GLY A 109 -29.25 19.49 -33.01
N SER A 110 -28.94 18.45 -33.80
CA SER A 110 -29.63 17.18 -33.72
C SER A 110 -29.38 16.56 -32.36
N ARG A 111 -30.44 16.01 -31.74
CA ARG A 111 -30.36 15.25 -30.48
C ARG A 111 -29.29 14.13 -30.50
N SER A 112 -28.89 13.66 -31.69
CA SER A 112 -27.83 12.68 -31.89
C SER A 112 -26.44 13.17 -31.47
N ASP A 113 -26.12 14.44 -31.69
CA ASP A 113 -24.74 14.94 -31.54
C ASP A 113 -24.41 15.15 -30.06
N LEU A 114 -25.38 15.66 -29.29
CA LEU A 114 -25.30 15.73 -27.83
C LEU A 114 -25.27 14.36 -27.15
N MET A 115 -25.85 13.33 -27.77
CA MET A 115 -25.89 11.98 -27.21
C MET A 115 -24.58 11.23 -27.46
N ASN A 116 -23.94 11.45 -28.61
CA ASN A 116 -22.62 10.89 -28.94
C ASN A 116 -21.50 11.51 -28.09
N GLU A 117 -21.53 12.82 -27.83
CA GLU A 117 -20.53 13.50 -26.99
C GLU A 117 -20.55 13.01 -25.53
N LYS A 118 -21.75 12.76 -24.98
CA LYS A 118 -21.91 12.19 -23.63
C LYS A 118 -21.41 10.75 -23.53
N ILE A 119 -21.57 9.96 -24.59
CA ILE A 119 -21.07 8.58 -24.65
C ILE A 119 -19.54 8.57 -24.74
N GLU A 120 -18.94 9.46 -25.53
CA GLU A 120 -17.48 9.57 -25.66
C GLU A 120 -16.83 9.98 -24.33
N LEU A 121 -17.39 10.99 -23.64
CA LEU A 121 -16.95 11.38 -22.30
C LEU A 121 -17.12 10.24 -21.29
N GLY A 122 -18.25 9.54 -21.33
CA GLY A 122 -18.51 8.38 -20.47
C GLY A 122 -17.52 7.24 -20.68
N LEU A 123 -17.19 6.94 -21.94
CA LEU A 123 -16.21 5.92 -22.30
C LEU A 123 -14.80 6.30 -21.83
N ALA A 124 -14.39 7.56 -22.01
CA ALA A 124 -13.10 8.05 -21.56
C ALA A 124 -12.96 7.98 -20.02
N VAL A 125 -14.02 8.35 -19.28
CA VAL A 125 -14.05 8.22 -17.80
C VAL A 125 -13.99 6.75 -17.37
N PHE A 126 -14.72 5.88 -18.05
CA PHE A 126 -14.69 4.44 -17.75
C PHE A 126 -13.32 3.82 -18.00
N LEU A 127 -12.71 4.09 -19.16
CA LEU A 127 -11.39 3.57 -19.51
C LEU A 127 -10.32 4.09 -18.55
N SER A 128 -10.33 5.38 -18.24
CA SER A 128 -9.38 5.94 -17.27
C SER A 128 -9.55 5.31 -15.88
N ALA A 129 -10.78 5.18 -15.38
CA ALA A 129 -11.05 4.49 -14.13
C ALA A 129 -10.61 3.02 -14.15
N ALA A 130 -10.86 2.29 -15.24
CA ALA A 130 -10.44 0.90 -15.41
C ALA A 130 -8.91 0.76 -15.45
N PHE A 131 -8.20 1.67 -16.11
CA PHE A 131 -6.74 1.69 -16.11
C PHE A 131 -6.19 2.01 -14.72
N THR A 132 -6.71 3.02 -14.03
CA THR A 132 -6.29 3.34 -12.66
C THR A 132 -6.55 2.18 -11.70
N LEU A 133 -7.73 1.55 -11.77
CA LEU A 133 -8.06 0.37 -10.98
C LEU A 133 -7.18 -0.83 -11.35
N GLY A 134 -6.90 -1.04 -12.63
CA GLY A 134 -6.03 -2.11 -13.10
C GLY A 134 -4.59 -1.94 -12.62
N ILE A 135 -4.04 -0.73 -12.70
CA ILE A 135 -2.70 -0.39 -12.21
C ILE A 135 -2.65 -0.56 -10.68
N TRP A 136 -3.61 0.01 -9.95
CA TRP A 136 -3.72 -0.15 -8.49
C TRP A 136 -3.75 -1.62 -8.11
N PHE A 137 -4.64 -2.39 -8.74
CA PHE A 137 -4.83 -3.81 -8.46
C PHE A 137 -3.59 -4.63 -8.79
N SER A 138 -2.92 -4.35 -9.91
CA SER A 138 -1.67 -4.99 -10.32
C SER A 138 -0.56 -4.77 -9.29
N ILE A 139 -0.40 -3.53 -8.81
CA ILE A 139 0.60 -3.21 -7.78
C ILE A 139 0.28 -3.91 -6.46
N THR A 140 -0.99 -3.95 -6.03
CA THR A 140 -1.35 -4.61 -4.77
C THR A 140 -1.27 -6.14 -4.78
N ARG A 141 -1.31 -6.80 -5.94
CA ARG A 141 -1.28 -8.28 -6.02
C ARG A 141 0.14 -8.88 -5.98
N GLY A 142 1.18 -8.07 -6.13
CA GLY A 142 2.49 -8.55 -6.57
C GLY A 142 3.60 -8.66 -5.53
N PHE A 143 3.35 -8.38 -4.25
CA PHE A 143 4.41 -8.44 -3.26
C PHE A 143 4.45 -9.80 -2.59
N ASP A 144 5.55 -10.55 -2.82
CA ASP A 144 5.97 -11.60 -1.90
C ASP A 144 5.85 -11.05 -0.49
N THR A 145 4.97 -11.65 0.31
CA THR A 145 4.75 -11.16 1.67
C THR A 145 6.04 -11.37 2.44
N LEU A 146 6.55 -10.32 3.08
CA LEU A 146 7.73 -10.40 3.94
C LEU A 146 7.26 -10.64 5.37
N ALA A 147 7.79 -11.67 6.01
CA ALA A 147 7.57 -11.97 7.41
C ALA A 147 8.91 -12.03 8.14
N SER A 148 8.96 -11.47 9.35
CA SER A 148 10.14 -11.50 10.21
C SER A 148 9.94 -12.49 11.33
N PHE A 149 10.88 -13.42 11.49
CA PHE A 149 10.87 -14.42 12.54
C PHE A 149 12.11 -14.27 13.41
N GLU A 150 11.94 -14.27 14.73
CA GLU A 150 13.06 -14.33 15.67
C GLU A 150 13.29 -15.79 16.06
N VAL A 151 14.45 -16.31 15.68
CA VAL A 151 14.78 -17.73 15.78
C VAL A 151 16.00 -17.90 16.68
N PRO A 152 15.97 -18.81 17.68
CA PRO A 152 17.12 -19.06 18.52
C PRO A 152 18.26 -19.74 17.74
N VAL A 153 19.49 -19.46 18.16
CA VAL A 153 20.70 -20.04 17.56
C VAL A 153 21.08 -21.31 18.31
N GLU A 154 21.20 -22.41 17.60
CA GLU A 154 21.69 -23.69 18.13
C GLU A 154 23.15 -23.92 17.69
N TYR A 155 23.99 -24.40 18.60
CA TYR A 155 25.40 -24.71 18.31
C TYR A 155 25.62 -26.21 18.17
N ARG A 156 26.33 -26.63 17.13
CA ARG A 156 26.63 -28.06 16.84
C ARG A 156 28.13 -28.33 16.82
N ASN A 157 28.49 -29.61 16.94
CA ASN A 157 29.88 -30.11 16.84
C ASN A 157 30.90 -29.37 17.72
N ARG A 158 30.46 -28.84 18.87
CA ARG A 158 31.35 -28.22 19.84
C ARG A 158 32.27 -29.29 20.44
N ASP A 159 33.57 -28.99 20.51
CA ASP A 159 34.50 -29.83 21.25
C ASP A 159 34.08 -29.95 22.72
N SER A 160 34.17 -31.16 23.26
CA SER A 160 33.94 -31.46 24.67
C SER A 160 34.82 -30.66 25.63
N VAL A 161 36.02 -30.25 25.21
CA VAL A 161 36.93 -29.45 26.04
C VAL A 161 36.61 -27.96 26.04
N LEU A 162 35.74 -27.47 25.15
CA LEU A 162 35.40 -26.04 25.04
C LEU A 162 34.02 -25.74 25.63
N GLN A 163 33.94 -24.65 26.41
CA GLN A 163 32.70 -24.11 26.96
C GLN A 163 32.42 -22.72 26.36
N ILE A 164 31.17 -22.48 25.99
CA ILE A 164 30.69 -21.16 25.55
C ILE A 164 30.58 -20.26 26.77
N VAL A 165 31.37 -19.19 26.79
CA VAL A 165 31.37 -18.19 27.86
C VAL A 165 30.39 -17.06 27.54
N ASN A 166 30.42 -16.60 26.29
CA ASN A 166 29.62 -15.47 25.83
C ASN A 166 29.31 -15.61 24.33
N THR A 167 28.23 -14.94 23.92
CA THR A 167 27.74 -14.92 22.54
C THR A 167 27.25 -13.51 22.24
N SER A 168 27.53 -13.02 21.03
CA SER A 168 27.05 -11.71 20.57
C SER A 168 25.54 -11.65 20.40
N ALA A 169 24.90 -12.77 20.03
CA ALA A 169 23.46 -12.89 19.88
C ALA A 169 22.99 -14.32 20.18
N ASN A 170 21.88 -14.45 20.92
CA ASN A 170 21.22 -15.73 21.20
C ASN A 170 20.08 -16.04 20.23
N THR A 171 19.62 -15.01 19.51
CA THR A 171 18.52 -15.06 18.55
C THR A 171 18.90 -14.29 17.32
N VAL A 172 18.41 -14.74 16.17
CA VAL A 172 18.64 -14.14 14.87
C VAL A 172 17.29 -13.84 14.25
N ARG A 173 17.17 -12.65 13.65
CA ARG A 173 15.99 -12.25 12.90
C ARG A 173 16.14 -12.68 11.45
N LEU A 174 15.25 -13.55 11.01
CA LEU A 174 15.16 -14.01 9.63
C LEU A 174 14.04 -13.25 8.92
N GLN A 175 14.34 -12.59 7.81
CA GLN A 175 13.33 -12.07 6.89
C GLN A 175 13.04 -13.11 5.82
N LEU A 176 11.84 -13.67 5.89
CA LEU A 176 11.37 -14.73 5.00
C LEU A 176 10.35 -14.16 4.02
N SER A 177 10.41 -14.65 2.78
CA SER A 177 9.47 -14.35 1.71
C SER A 177 8.79 -15.62 1.23
N GLY A 178 7.52 -15.51 0.87
CA GLY A 178 6.71 -16.63 0.43
C GLY A 178 5.24 -16.24 0.32
N SER A 179 4.39 -17.24 0.06
CA SER A 179 2.94 -17.01 0.01
C SER A 179 2.39 -16.67 1.40
N ARG A 180 1.39 -15.79 1.45
CA ARG A 180 0.82 -15.31 2.72
C ARG A 180 0.36 -16.45 3.63
N SER A 181 -0.37 -17.41 3.07
CA SER A 181 -0.89 -18.56 3.81
C SER A 181 0.21 -19.47 4.38
N LEU A 182 1.34 -19.60 3.66
CA LEU A 182 2.47 -20.38 4.17
C LEU A 182 3.13 -19.65 5.33
N LEU A 183 3.47 -18.37 5.15
CA LEU A 183 4.16 -17.59 6.19
C LEU A 183 3.33 -17.47 7.48
N ASP A 184 2.01 -17.32 7.37
CA ASP A 184 1.12 -17.28 8.53
C ASP A 184 1.04 -18.65 9.27
N THR A 185 1.41 -19.75 8.60
CA THR A 185 1.43 -21.11 9.16
C THR A 185 2.82 -21.54 9.65
N VAL A 186 3.89 -20.82 9.26
CA VAL A 186 5.26 -21.14 9.70
C VAL A 186 5.35 -20.96 11.21
N ASN A 187 5.55 -22.07 11.92
CA ASN A 187 5.79 -22.03 13.35
C ASN A 187 7.26 -21.65 13.61
N PRO A 188 7.55 -20.62 14.44
CA PRO A 188 8.91 -20.24 14.80
C PRO A 188 9.75 -21.41 15.34
N ASN A 189 9.14 -22.39 16.01
CA ASN A 189 9.84 -23.55 16.58
C ASN A 189 10.35 -24.55 15.53
N GLN A 190 9.85 -24.49 14.29
CA GLN A 190 10.33 -25.33 13.20
C GLN A 190 11.54 -24.71 12.49
N LEU A 191 11.69 -23.39 12.59
CA LEU A 191 12.87 -22.68 12.11
C LEU A 191 14.01 -22.94 13.08
N ARG A 192 15.15 -23.39 12.55
CA ARG A 192 16.36 -23.62 13.34
C ARG A 192 17.54 -23.01 12.60
N VAL A 193 18.30 -22.18 13.32
CA VAL A 193 19.60 -21.67 12.87
C VAL A 193 20.66 -22.48 13.60
N ARG A 194 21.50 -23.21 12.87
CA ARG A 194 22.50 -24.10 13.44
C ARG A 194 23.90 -23.66 13.03
N VAL A 195 24.70 -23.23 14.00
CA VAL A 195 26.09 -22.82 13.79
C VAL A 195 27.04 -23.97 14.15
N ASP A 196 27.94 -24.33 13.23
CA ASP A 196 28.93 -25.39 13.44
C ASP A 196 30.20 -24.86 14.14
N LEU A 197 30.48 -25.37 15.33
CA LEU A 197 31.65 -25.03 16.15
C LEU A 197 32.81 -26.04 16.00
N GLY A 198 32.78 -26.95 15.03
CA GLY A 198 33.79 -28.00 14.86
C GLY A 198 35.20 -27.50 14.53
N LYS A 199 35.33 -26.27 14.03
CA LYS A 199 36.61 -25.58 13.76
C LYS A 199 36.94 -24.51 14.80
N ALA A 200 36.20 -24.48 15.90
CA ALA A 200 36.39 -23.48 16.93
C ALA A 200 37.75 -23.62 17.65
N ALA A 201 38.36 -22.49 17.97
CA ALA A 201 39.52 -22.40 18.84
C ALA A 201 39.15 -21.71 20.17
N THR A 202 40.08 -21.69 21.13
CA THR A 202 39.93 -20.89 22.34
C THR A 202 39.96 -19.40 22.00
N GLY A 203 39.12 -18.60 22.68
CA GLY A 203 38.95 -17.17 22.43
C GLY A 203 37.71 -16.85 21.59
N SER A 204 37.72 -15.66 20.97
CA SER A 204 36.63 -15.15 20.15
C SER A 204 36.65 -15.79 18.76
N ASN A 205 35.54 -16.41 18.37
CA ASN A 205 35.35 -17.03 17.06
C ASN A 205 34.13 -16.40 16.36
N SER A 206 34.28 -16.01 15.10
CA SER A 206 33.22 -15.35 14.33
C SER A 206 32.64 -16.30 13.28
N TYR A 207 31.32 -16.48 13.28
CA TYR A 207 30.60 -17.35 12.37
C TYR A 207 29.60 -16.57 11.54
N THR A 208 29.70 -16.67 10.21
CA THR A 208 28.72 -16.06 9.30
C THR A 208 27.55 -17.00 9.10
N ILE A 209 26.33 -16.51 9.23
CA ILE A 209 25.11 -17.30 9.05
C ILE A 209 24.81 -17.38 7.56
N THR A 210 24.79 -18.60 7.03
CA THR A 210 24.48 -18.88 5.63
C THR A 210 23.14 -19.60 5.49
N ASN A 211 22.66 -19.76 4.25
CA ASN A 211 21.43 -20.52 3.99
C ASN A 211 21.54 -22.00 4.40
N GLU A 212 22.75 -22.57 4.42
CA GLU A 212 22.98 -23.98 4.80
C GLU A 212 22.79 -24.21 6.31
N ASP A 213 23.01 -23.15 7.10
CA ASP A 213 22.84 -23.16 8.55
C ASP A 213 21.35 -23.08 8.96
N ILE A 214 20.46 -22.76 8.02
CA ILE A 214 19.05 -22.47 8.29
C ILE A 214 18.16 -23.55 7.67
N THR A 215 17.37 -24.22 8.51
CA THR A 215 16.36 -25.16 8.02
C THR A 215 15.07 -24.42 7.69
N LEU A 216 14.78 -24.26 6.40
CA LEU A 216 13.58 -23.58 5.90
C LEU A 216 12.53 -24.58 5.36
N PRO A 217 11.23 -24.32 5.56
CA PRO A 217 10.18 -25.09 4.93
C PRO A 217 10.12 -24.85 3.41
N PRO A 218 9.58 -25.80 2.62
CA PRO A 218 9.50 -25.67 1.17
C PRO A 218 8.62 -24.47 0.76
N GLY A 219 9.04 -23.75 -0.28
CA GLY A 219 8.32 -22.58 -0.79
C GLY A 219 8.56 -21.28 -0.01
N VAL A 220 9.44 -21.29 0.99
CA VAL A 220 9.90 -20.10 1.72
C VAL A 220 11.33 -19.78 1.34
N ILE A 221 11.59 -18.51 1.05
CA ILE A 221 12.90 -18.01 0.62
C ILE A 221 13.41 -17.02 1.66
N LEU A 222 14.64 -17.22 2.12
CA LEU A 222 15.34 -16.25 2.96
C LEU A 222 15.74 -15.03 2.14
N LYS A 223 15.33 -13.85 2.59
CA LYS A 223 15.71 -12.55 2.00
C LYS A 223 16.84 -11.90 2.76
N ASP A 224 16.80 -11.95 4.09
CA ASP A 224 17.78 -11.30 4.94
C ASP A 224 17.92 -11.99 6.31
N VAL A 225 19.08 -11.81 6.94
CA VAL A 225 19.45 -12.36 8.25
C VAL A 225 20.14 -11.30 9.08
N GLN A 226 19.62 -11.04 10.28
CA GLN A 226 20.19 -10.05 11.18
C GLN A 226 20.39 -10.61 12.61
N PRO A 227 21.61 -10.55 13.17
CA PRO A 227 22.86 -10.16 12.52
C PRO A 227 23.35 -11.24 11.54
N PRO A 228 24.14 -10.87 10.49
CA PRO A 228 24.68 -11.84 9.53
C PRO A 228 25.86 -12.65 10.08
N MET A 229 26.44 -12.19 11.19
CA MET A 229 27.60 -12.81 11.84
C MET A 229 27.37 -12.89 13.34
N ILE A 230 27.79 -13.99 13.94
CA ILE A 230 27.74 -14.24 15.38
C ILE A 230 29.15 -14.50 15.88
N ASP A 231 29.60 -13.66 16.80
CA ASP A 231 30.78 -13.90 17.61
C ASP A 231 30.44 -14.79 18.81
N VAL A 232 31.26 -15.81 19.03
CA VAL A 232 31.16 -16.80 20.10
C VAL A 232 32.50 -16.87 20.82
N ASP A 233 32.48 -16.55 22.11
CA ASP A 233 33.64 -16.64 22.99
C ASP A 233 33.70 -18.02 23.64
N LEU A 234 34.78 -18.74 23.37
CA LEU A 234 35.03 -20.09 23.87
C LEU A 234 36.23 -20.11 24.80
N ASP A 235 36.13 -20.90 25.86
CA ASP A 235 37.21 -21.11 26.82
C ASP A 235 37.35 -22.60 27.12
N MET A 236 38.54 -23.00 27.55
CA MET A 236 38.80 -24.37 27.96
C MET A 236 38.02 -24.68 29.23
N THR A 237 37.41 -25.86 29.24
CA THR A 237 36.78 -26.42 30.44
C THR A 237 37.88 -26.96 31.34
N SER A 238 37.95 -26.45 32.56
CA SER A 238 38.86 -26.95 33.60
C SER A 238 38.09 -27.32 34.86
N GLN A 239 38.78 -27.99 35.77
CA GLN A 239 38.25 -28.33 37.08
C GLN A 239 39.05 -27.61 38.16
N LYS A 240 38.37 -27.13 39.20
CA LYS A 240 38.99 -26.46 40.33
C LYS A 240 38.31 -26.91 41.62
N GLU A 241 39.13 -27.25 42.61
CA GLU A 241 38.68 -27.47 43.98
C GLU A 241 38.47 -26.11 44.65
N LEU A 242 37.27 -25.89 45.17
CA LEU A 242 36.92 -24.65 45.87
C LEU A 242 36.41 -24.95 47.28
N PRO A 243 36.85 -24.19 48.30
CA PRO A 243 36.30 -24.30 49.63
C PRO A 243 34.83 -23.87 49.66
N VAL A 244 34.03 -24.56 50.47
CA VAL A 244 32.63 -24.22 50.72
C VAL A 244 32.53 -23.33 51.95
N GLN A 245 31.72 -22.27 51.86
CA GLN A 245 31.41 -21.38 52.96
C GLN A 245 29.90 -21.28 53.17
N ALA A 246 29.47 -21.40 54.42
CA ALA A 246 28.07 -21.22 54.80
C ALA A 246 27.67 -19.74 54.73
N ASP A 247 26.59 -19.43 54.01
CA ASP A 247 26.02 -18.07 53.91
C ASP A 247 24.91 -17.88 54.96
N PHE A 248 25.29 -17.46 56.17
CA PHE A 248 24.35 -17.21 57.26
C PHE A 248 23.70 -15.83 57.14
N ILE A 249 22.36 -15.76 57.19
CA ILE A 249 21.59 -14.52 57.14
C ILE A 249 20.81 -14.28 58.44
N GLY A 250 20.64 -13.01 58.80
CA GLY A 250 19.92 -12.59 60.01
C GLY A 250 20.86 -12.23 61.17
N LYS A 251 20.29 -12.08 62.36
CA LYS A 251 21.04 -11.75 63.58
C LYS A 251 20.68 -12.73 64.69
N LEU A 252 21.69 -13.32 65.31
CA LEU A 252 21.54 -14.03 66.57
C LEU A 252 21.19 -13.06 67.70
N SER A 253 20.51 -13.57 68.74
CA SER A 253 20.22 -12.80 69.95
C SER A 253 21.52 -12.33 70.63
N LYS A 254 21.48 -11.19 71.32
CA LYS A 254 22.69 -10.53 71.88
C LYS A 254 23.52 -11.40 72.85
N ASP A 255 22.89 -12.44 73.41
CA ASP A 255 23.46 -13.38 74.36
C ASP A 255 24.00 -14.67 73.71
N ARG A 256 23.92 -14.83 72.38
CA ARG A 256 24.33 -16.03 71.64
C ARG A 256 25.39 -15.73 70.59
N ILE A 257 26.32 -16.68 70.41
CA ILE A 257 27.34 -16.64 69.35
C ILE A 257 27.38 -17.99 68.62
N LEU A 258 27.65 -17.95 67.32
CA LEU A 258 27.97 -19.13 66.55
C LEU A 258 29.40 -19.55 66.92
N ALA A 259 29.54 -20.64 67.68
CA ALA A 259 30.79 -21.08 68.27
C ALA A 259 31.60 -21.97 67.33
N GLU A 260 30.92 -22.86 66.61
CA GLU A 260 31.56 -23.82 65.71
C GLU A 260 30.68 -24.05 64.48
N VAL A 261 31.30 -24.10 63.31
CA VAL A 261 30.67 -24.46 62.04
C VAL A 261 31.61 -25.42 61.32
N ARG A 262 31.10 -26.59 60.95
CA ARG A 262 31.80 -27.58 60.14
C ARG A 262 30.94 -27.98 58.97
N LEU A 263 31.54 -28.01 57.79
CA LEU A 263 30.89 -28.34 56.53
C LEU A 263 31.42 -29.68 56.04
N GLU A 264 30.51 -30.58 55.64
CA GLU A 264 30.85 -31.83 54.98
C GLU A 264 30.08 -31.96 53.66
N PRO A 265 30.75 -31.94 52.49
CA PRO A 265 32.19 -31.70 52.30
C PRO A 265 32.61 -30.23 52.53
N ALA A 266 33.86 -30.01 52.96
CA ALA A 266 34.42 -28.67 53.16
C ALA A 266 34.99 -28.07 51.85
N VAL A 267 35.26 -28.91 50.85
CA VAL A 267 35.80 -28.56 49.54
C VAL A 267 34.98 -29.31 48.50
N VAL A 268 34.67 -28.65 47.40
CA VAL A 268 33.93 -29.26 46.28
C VAL A 268 34.67 -29.03 44.98
N THR A 269 34.67 -30.04 44.12
CA THR A 269 35.23 -29.92 42.77
C THR A 269 34.19 -29.36 41.81
N VAL A 270 34.50 -28.22 41.20
CA VAL A 270 33.65 -27.60 40.18
C VAL A 270 34.31 -27.63 38.81
N ILE A 271 33.48 -27.73 37.79
CA ILE A 271 33.84 -27.75 36.37
C ILE A 271 33.26 -26.50 35.71
N GLY A 272 34.08 -25.77 34.96
CA GLY A 272 33.64 -24.58 34.25
C GLY A 272 34.73 -24.01 33.33
N ALA A 273 34.44 -22.87 32.71
CA ALA A 273 35.38 -22.14 31.88
C ALA A 273 36.59 -21.67 32.72
N SER A 274 37.81 -21.91 32.23
CA SER A 274 39.05 -21.69 32.97
C SER A 274 39.19 -20.27 33.51
N GLY A 275 38.95 -19.25 32.68
CA GLY A 275 39.04 -17.84 33.09
C GLY A 275 37.94 -17.41 34.07
N PHE A 276 36.86 -18.17 34.19
CA PHE A 276 35.85 -17.95 35.23
C PHE A 276 36.25 -18.62 36.56
N LEU A 277 36.81 -19.83 36.51
CA LEU A 277 37.30 -20.53 37.69
C LEU A 277 38.47 -19.80 38.37
N ASP A 278 39.32 -19.13 37.60
CA ASP A 278 40.44 -18.34 38.14
C ASP A 278 39.97 -17.19 39.04
N LYS A 279 38.81 -16.61 38.74
CA LYS A 279 38.20 -15.51 39.51
C LYS A 279 37.44 -15.99 40.74
N LEU A 280 37.12 -17.28 40.83
CA LEU A 280 36.41 -17.88 41.94
C LEU A 280 37.36 -18.38 43.01
N SER A 281 37.14 -17.94 44.24
CA SER A 281 37.90 -18.36 45.42
C SER A 281 37.10 -19.30 46.34
N THR A 282 35.76 -19.23 46.32
CA THR A 282 34.89 -19.88 47.30
C THR A 282 33.52 -20.15 46.68
N ILE A 283 32.89 -21.26 47.08
CA ILE A 283 31.48 -21.55 46.78
C ILE A 283 30.65 -21.35 48.05
N TYR A 284 29.55 -20.62 47.93
CA TYR A 284 28.64 -20.38 49.05
C TYR A 284 27.49 -21.39 49.06
N THR A 285 27.00 -21.74 50.24
CA THR A 285 25.73 -22.44 50.38
C THR A 285 24.57 -21.52 50.00
N GLU A 286 23.36 -22.08 49.88
CA GLU A 286 22.14 -21.29 49.96
C GLU A 286 22.06 -20.59 51.33
N LYS A 287 21.26 -19.53 51.39
CA LYS A 287 21.15 -18.68 52.57
C LYS A 287 20.55 -19.45 53.74
N ILE A 288 21.23 -19.42 54.88
CA ILE A 288 20.85 -20.12 56.11
C ILE A 288 20.35 -19.09 57.13
N PRO A 289 19.03 -19.03 57.43
CA PRO A 289 18.49 -18.13 58.45
C PRO A 289 18.95 -18.52 59.85
N VAL A 290 19.68 -17.63 60.54
CA VAL A 290 20.16 -17.91 61.91
C VAL A 290 19.07 -17.82 62.97
N ALA A 291 17.92 -17.23 62.65
CA ALA A 291 16.81 -17.04 63.58
C ALA A 291 16.14 -18.37 63.96
N ASP A 292 16.17 -19.35 63.05
CA ASP A 292 15.47 -20.63 63.19
C ASP A 292 16.38 -21.76 63.70
N LEU A 293 17.64 -21.44 64.02
CA LEU A 293 18.64 -22.42 64.43
C LEU A 293 18.56 -22.72 65.94
N ALA A 294 18.64 -24.02 66.28
CA ALA A 294 18.70 -24.50 67.66
C ALA A 294 20.10 -24.25 68.28
N ASP A 295 20.31 -24.65 69.54
CA ASP A 295 21.63 -24.49 70.19
C ASP A 295 22.74 -25.34 69.54
N SER A 296 22.38 -26.45 68.91
CA SER A 296 23.25 -27.23 68.02
C SER A 296 22.43 -28.10 67.09
N GLY A 297 22.94 -28.39 65.91
CA GLY A 297 22.23 -29.26 64.98
C GLY A 297 23.01 -29.57 63.71
N VAL A 298 22.34 -30.35 62.86
CA VAL A 298 22.80 -30.71 61.53
C VAL A 298 21.72 -30.27 60.56
N ILE A 299 22.10 -29.49 59.55
CA ILE A 299 21.20 -29.08 58.46
C ILE A 299 21.86 -29.42 57.13
N GLU A 300 21.04 -29.81 56.16
CA GLU A 300 21.49 -30.04 54.79
C GLU A 300 21.05 -28.86 53.93
N VAL A 301 21.99 -28.25 53.23
CA VAL A 301 21.78 -26.99 52.49
C VAL A 301 22.34 -27.11 51.08
N GLY A 302 21.64 -26.58 50.08
CA GLY A 302 22.12 -26.56 48.70
C GLY A 302 23.35 -25.67 48.51
N LEU A 303 24.12 -25.92 47.45
CA LEU A 303 25.19 -25.02 47.00
C LEU A 303 24.64 -23.99 46.01
N THR A 304 25.06 -22.73 46.15
CA THR A 304 24.72 -21.66 45.21
C THR A 304 25.59 -21.77 43.95
N ILE A 305 25.15 -22.58 42.99
CA ILE A 305 25.85 -22.82 41.72
C ILE A 305 24.94 -22.47 40.54
N ASN A 306 25.44 -21.69 39.59
CA ASN A 306 24.73 -21.43 38.34
C ASN A 306 25.07 -22.50 37.29
N PRO A 307 24.15 -23.43 36.95
CA PRO A 307 24.43 -24.58 36.07
C PRO A 307 24.83 -24.20 34.63
N VAL A 308 24.55 -22.96 34.23
CA VAL A 308 24.94 -22.43 32.91
C VAL A 308 26.44 -22.13 32.87
N LYS A 309 27.03 -21.73 34.00
CA LYS A 309 28.44 -21.31 34.10
C LYS A 309 29.33 -22.33 34.80
N LEU A 310 28.80 -23.04 35.79
CA LEU A 310 29.50 -23.98 36.66
C LEU A 310 28.70 -25.27 36.80
N LYS A 311 29.39 -26.40 36.74
CA LYS A 311 28.84 -27.73 37.04
C LYS A 311 29.63 -28.35 38.18
N LEU A 312 28.99 -29.22 38.95
CA LEU A 312 29.69 -30.07 39.92
C LEU A 312 30.37 -31.23 39.19
N ALA A 313 31.53 -31.66 39.69
CA ALA A 313 32.19 -32.84 39.15
C ALA A 313 31.35 -34.10 39.36
N PRO A 314 31.46 -35.11 38.47
CA PRO A 314 30.73 -36.37 38.63
C PRO A 314 31.03 -37.01 39.99
N GLY A 315 29.98 -37.23 40.81
CA GLY A 315 30.10 -37.82 42.15
C GLY A 315 30.01 -36.82 43.31
N GLU A 316 30.11 -35.52 43.04
CA GLU A 316 29.91 -34.47 44.04
C GLU A 316 28.41 -34.24 44.31
N LYS A 317 28.06 -34.03 45.57
CA LYS A 317 26.67 -33.74 45.96
C LYS A 317 26.39 -32.24 45.78
N SER A 318 25.18 -31.91 45.33
CA SER A 318 24.69 -30.52 45.26
C SER A 318 24.28 -29.96 46.61
N THR A 319 24.29 -30.79 47.65
CA THR A 319 23.98 -30.44 49.03
C THR A 319 25.21 -30.63 49.93
N VAL A 320 25.32 -29.77 50.94
CA VAL A 320 26.36 -29.81 51.95
C VAL A 320 25.72 -29.90 53.33
N THR A 321 26.27 -30.77 54.15
CA THR A 321 25.86 -30.94 55.54
C THR A 321 26.59 -29.91 56.41
N VAL A 322 25.83 -29.05 57.08
CA VAL A 322 26.35 -28.03 57.99
C VAL A 322 26.10 -28.48 59.44
N TYR A 323 27.18 -28.76 60.15
CA TYR A 323 27.18 -28.97 61.60
C TYR A 323 27.44 -27.64 62.26
N TYR A 324 26.59 -27.24 63.21
CA TYR A 324 26.74 -25.97 63.90
C TYR A 324 26.53 -26.11 65.40
N SER A 325 27.23 -25.28 66.17
CA SER A 325 27.04 -25.11 67.62
C SER A 325 26.93 -23.63 67.95
N ILE A 326 25.84 -23.26 68.60
CA ILE A 326 25.57 -21.93 69.14
C ILE A 326 25.72 -21.99 70.65
N ARG A 327 26.51 -21.08 71.22
CA ARG A 327 26.75 -21.01 72.68
C ARG A 327 26.37 -19.64 73.21
N LYS A 328 26.06 -19.57 74.50
CA LYS A 328 25.86 -18.28 75.17
C LYS A 328 27.18 -17.54 75.28
N LYS A 329 27.14 -16.23 75.04
CA LYS A 329 28.30 -15.33 75.13
C LYS A 329 28.75 -15.24 76.60
N THR A 330 29.82 -15.96 76.96
CA THR A 330 30.43 -15.85 78.29
C THR A 330 30.99 -14.43 78.44
N THR A 331 30.35 -13.62 79.28
CA THR A 331 30.87 -12.30 79.65
C THR A 331 31.93 -12.56 80.72
N LEU A 332 33.21 -12.53 80.35
CA LEU A 332 34.29 -12.43 81.33
C LEU A 332 34.06 -11.11 82.08
N LYS A 333 33.74 -11.22 83.37
CA LYS A 333 33.74 -10.11 84.32
C LYS A 333 35.18 -9.68 84.61
#